data_AF-A0A067FV63-F1
#
_entry.id   AF-A0A067FV63-F1
#
_cell.length_a   1.000
_cell.length_b   1.000
_cell.length_c   1.000
_cell.angle_alpha   90.00
_cell.angle_beta   90.00
_cell.angle_gamma   90.00
#
_symmetry.space_group_name_H-M   'P 1'
#
loop_
_entity.id
_entity.type
_entity.pdbx_description
1 polymer ?
#
loop_
_entity_poly.entity_id
_entity_poly.type
_entity_poly.pdbx_seq_one_letter_code
_entity_poly.pdbx_strand_id
1 'polypeptide(L)'
;MIAAASEAIWNGGGACGQYYQVTCVSGTNAGTPYPCQGSSSVVVKIVDLCPAGSCRGTIDLSQEAFASVADTASGVINISYQ
;
A
#
# COMPACT_ATOMS: atom_id res chain seq x y z
N MET A 1 -4.59 7.51 -7.65
CA MET A 1 -3.70 6.35 -7.95
C MET A 1 -4.46 5.06 -7.69
N ILE A 2 -3.89 3.88 -7.97
CA ILE A 2 -4.58 2.59 -7.84
C ILE A 2 -3.82 1.62 -6.93
N ALA A 3 -4.52 0.61 -6.42
CA ALA A 3 -3.94 -0.46 -5.62
C ALA A 3 -4.74 -1.77 -5.78
N ALA A 4 -4.11 -2.88 -5.40
CA ALA A 4 -4.77 -4.17 -5.22
C ALA A 4 -4.98 -4.44 -3.73
N ALA A 5 -6.14 -4.96 -3.36
CA ALA A 5 -6.46 -5.30 -1.98
C ALA A 5 -6.09 -6.76 -1.69
N SER A 6 -5.45 -7.03 -0.54
CA SER A 6 -5.35 -8.39 -0.02
C SER A 6 -6.72 -8.92 0.43
N GLU A 7 -6.83 -10.22 0.69
CA GLU A 7 -8.05 -10.86 1.21
C GLU A 7 -8.59 -10.21 2.49
N ALA A 8 -7.73 -9.56 3.29
CA ALA A 8 -8.13 -8.86 4.51
C ALA A 8 -9.03 -7.64 4.24
N ILE A 9 -8.93 -7.04 3.04
CA ILE A 9 -9.71 -5.87 2.63
C ILE A 9 -10.69 -6.21 1.50
N TRP A 10 -10.33 -7.14 0.61
CA TRP A 10 -11.06 -7.43 -0.63
C TRP A 10 -12.56 -7.66 -0.42
N ASN A 11 -12.94 -8.32 0.69
CA ASN A 11 -14.32 -8.56 1.09
C ASN A 11 -15.19 -9.14 -0.04
N GLY A 12 -14.69 -10.20 -0.70
CA GLY A 12 -15.38 -10.84 -1.83
C GLY A 12 -15.64 -9.92 -3.02
N GLY A 13 -14.84 -8.87 -3.19
CA GLY A 13 -15.00 -7.84 -4.22
C GLY A 13 -15.66 -6.55 -3.74
N GLY A 14 -16.14 -6.49 -2.50
CA GLY A 14 -16.77 -5.29 -1.93
C GLY A 14 -15.83 -4.08 -1.81
N ALA A 15 -14.52 -4.31 -1.75
CA ALA A 15 -13.54 -3.22 -1.77
C ALA A 15 -13.28 -2.65 -3.18
N CYS A 16 -13.60 -3.38 -4.25
CA CYS A 16 -13.35 -2.91 -5.61
C CYS A 16 -14.14 -1.60 -5.86
N GLY A 17 -13.43 -0.57 -6.32
CA GLY A 17 -13.99 0.75 -6.54
C GLY A 17 -13.92 1.70 -5.34
N GLN A 18 -13.66 1.20 -4.14
CA GLN A 18 -13.48 2.01 -2.93
C GLN A 18 -12.14 2.75 -2.95
N TYR A 19 -12.10 3.87 -2.23
CA TYR A 19 -10.89 4.68 -2.06
C TYR A 19 -10.38 4.53 -0.64
N TYR A 20 -9.05 4.41 -0.50
CA TYR A 20 -8.36 4.39 0.77
C TYR A 20 -7.30 5.48 0.79
N GLN A 21 -7.19 6.18 1.92
CA GLN A 21 -6.04 7.04 2.18
C GLN A 21 -4.97 6.20 2.89
N VAL A 22 -3.82 6.03 2.25
CA VAL A 22 -2.69 5.25 2.75
C VAL A 22 -1.58 6.19 3.18
N THR A 23 -1.07 6.02 4.40
CA THR A 23 0.01 6.85 4.95
C THR A 23 1.16 5.96 5.38
N CYS A 24 2.40 6.31 4.98
CA CYS A 24 3.58 5.62 5.45
C CYS A 24 3.82 5.92 6.94
N VAL A 25 3.97 4.87 7.75
CA VAL A 25 4.19 4.98 9.20
C VAL A 25 5.65 4.70 9.54
N SER A 26 6.21 3.64 8.97
CA SER A 26 7.61 3.24 9.19
C SER A 26 8.09 2.25 8.14
N GLY A 27 9.39 1.98 8.14
CA GLY A 27 9.97 0.87 7.38
C GLY A 27 9.79 -0.48 8.05
N THR A 28 10.11 -1.54 7.30
CA THR A 28 10.18 -2.92 7.79
C THR A 28 11.59 -3.34 8.24
N ASN A 29 12.53 -2.39 8.34
CA ASN A 29 13.96 -2.58 8.67
C ASN A 29 14.82 -3.28 7.60
N ALA A 30 14.36 -3.35 6.35
CA ALA A 30 15.05 -4.01 5.24
C ALA A 30 16.12 -3.14 4.52
N GLY A 31 16.92 -2.38 5.26
CA GLY A 31 18.08 -1.65 4.70
C GLY A 31 17.86 -0.18 4.33
N THR A 32 16.63 0.35 4.37
CA THR A 32 16.34 1.78 4.23
C THR A 32 15.92 2.36 5.57
N PRO A 33 16.77 3.15 6.26
CA PRO A 33 16.51 3.60 7.64
C PRO A 33 15.31 4.56 7.76
N TYR A 34 14.94 5.26 6.67
CA TYR A 34 13.83 6.22 6.65
C TYR A 34 13.09 6.14 5.31
N PRO A 35 12.22 5.13 5.12
CA PRO A 35 11.62 4.92 3.81
C PRO A 35 10.48 5.90 3.52
N CYS A 36 9.80 6.45 4.52
CA CYS A 36 8.69 7.37 4.31
C CYS A 36 9.18 8.72 3.77
N GLN A 37 8.54 9.23 2.71
CA GLN A 37 8.83 10.55 2.15
C GLN A 37 8.15 11.66 2.97
N GLY A 38 8.61 11.89 4.20
CA GLY A 38 7.97 12.85 5.12
C GLY A 38 6.56 12.42 5.55
N SER A 39 5.68 13.37 5.84
CA SER A 39 4.28 13.13 6.26
C SER A 39 3.34 12.85 5.07
N SER A 40 3.77 12.06 4.10
CA SER A 40 3.04 11.85 2.84
C SER A 40 2.01 10.74 2.95
N SER A 41 0.80 11.06 2.48
CA SER A 41 -0.30 10.14 2.32
C SER A 41 -0.78 10.15 0.88
N VAL A 42 -1.27 9.01 0.39
CA VAL A 42 -1.79 8.84 -0.95
C VAL A 42 -3.21 8.30 -0.92
N VAL A 43 -4.10 8.86 -1.76
CA VAL A 43 -5.42 8.30 -1.99
C VAL A 43 -5.35 7.35 -3.19
N VAL A 44 -5.69 6.08 -2.95
CA VAL A 44 -5.72 5.02 -3.96
C VAL A 44 -7.12 4.45 -4.11
N LYS A 45 -7.47 4.07 -5.34
CA LYS A 45 -8.66 3.29 -5.64
C LYS A 45 -8.29 1.81 -5.71
N ILE A 46 -9.05 0.94 -5.05
CA ILE A 46 -8.89 -0.51 -5.22
C ILE A 46 -9.47 -0.91 -6.57
N VAL A 47 -8.66 -1.55 -7.40
CA VAL A 47 -9.07 -2.00 -8.74
C VAL A 47 -8.77 -3.47 -9.01
N ASP A 48 -8.08 -4.15 -8.08
CA ASP A 48 -7.70 -5.55 -8.24
C ASP A 48 -7.63 -6.28 -6.89
N LEU A 49 -7.65 -7.61 -6.94
CA LEU A 49 -7.36 -8.51 -5.84
C LEU A 49 -5.88 -8.88 -5.89
N CYS A 50 -5.21 -8.81 -4.75
CA CYS A 50 -3.89 -9.36 -4.52
C CYS A 50 -4.05 -10.73 -3.82
N PRO A 51 -3.91 -11.86 -4.54
CA PRO A 51 -4.28 -13.17 -4.01
C PRO A 51 -3.42 -13.63 -2.83
N ALA A 52 -3.99 -14.51 -2.00
CA ALA A 52 -3.25 -15.18 -0.94
C ALA A 52 -2.02 -15.92 -1.49
N GLY A 53 -0.87 -15.78 -0.83
CA GLY A 53 0.40 -16.40 -1.24
C GLY A 53 1.24 -15.58 -2.21
N SER A 54 0.65 -14.67 -3.00
CA SER A 54 1.37 -13.67 -3.80
C SER A 54 1.42 -12.31 -3.14
N CYS A 55 0.42 -11.97 -2.32
CA CYS A 55 0.37 -10.68 -1.64
C CYS A 55 1.38 -10.60 -0.49
N ARG A 56 2.26 -9.60 -0.54
CA ARG A 56 3.28 -9.35 0.48
C ARG A 56 2.84 -8.35 1.55
N GLY A 57 1.66 -7.76 1.43
CA GLY A 57 1.14 -6.76 2.34
C GLY A 57 -0.38 -6.65 2.31
N THR A 58 -0.94 -5.71 3.07
CA THR A 58 -2.39 -5.51 3.19
C THR A 58 -3.00 -4.84 1.97
N ILE A 59 -2.29 -3.87 1.40
CA ILE A 59 -2.64 -3.13 0.18
C ILE A 59 -1.38 -3.10 -0.69
N ASP A 60 -1.48 -3.57 -1.94
CA ASP A 60 -0.41 -3.53 -2.91
C ASP A 60 -0.57 -2.29 -3.79
N LEU A 61 0.28 -1.28 -3.52
CA LEU A 61 0.21 0.03 -4.16
C LEU A 61 0.82 -0.04 -5.57
N SER A 62 0.25 0.69 -6.54
CA SER A 62 0.97 0.92 -7.81
C SER A 62 2.33 1.57 -7.55
N GLN A 63 3.27 1.41 -8.47
CA GLN A 63 4.63 1.98 -8.31
C GLN A 63 4.60 3.49 -8.08
N GLU A 64 3.71 4.21 -8.75
CA GLU A 64 3.52 5.65 -8.58
C GLU A 64 2.93 6.00 -7.21
N ALA A 65 1.96 5.20 -6.73
CA ALA A 65 1.39 5.37 -5.39
C ALA A 65 2.44 5.15 -4.31
N PHE A 66 3.21 4.07 -4.41
CA PHE A 66 4.27 3.77 -3.47
C PHE A 66 5.32 4.88 -3.47
N ALA A 67 5.80 5.30 -4.65
CA ALA A 67 6.81 6.34 -4.80
C ALA A 67 6.38 7.70 -4.23
N SER A 68 5.06 7.95 -4.11
CA SER A 68 4.53 9.19 -3.52
C SER A 68 4.53 9.22 -1.99
N VAL A 69 4.68 8.07 -1.34
CA VAL A 69 4.69 7.95 0.13
C VAL A 69 5.98 7.39 0.70
N ALA A 70 6.77 6.66 -0.11
CA ALA A 70 8.01 6.05 0.33
C ALA A 70 9.04 5.84 -0.79
N ASP A 71 10.30 5.67 -0.38
CA ASP A 71 11.40 5.22 -1.23
C ASP A 71 11.12 3.80 -1.74
N THR A 72 10.96 3.67 -3.06
CA THR A 72 10.65 2.41 -3.75
C THR A 72 11.71 1.33 -3.54
N ALA A 73 12.96 1.69 -3.21
CA ALA A 73 14.01 0.72 -2.88
C ALA A 73 13.68 -0.09 -1.61
N SER A 74 12.79 0.42 -0.76
CA SER A 74 12.36 -0.25 0.47
C SER A 74 11.49 -1.47 0.20
N GLY A 75 10.76 -1.47 -0.92
CA GLY A 75 9.86 -2.55 -1.36
C GLY A 75 8.61 -2.78 -0.50
N VAL A 76 8.73 -2.73 0.83
CA VAL A 76 7.64 -2.94 1.80
C VAL A 76 7.78 -1.97 2.97
N ILE A 77 6.67 -1.32 3.33
CA ILE A 77 6.56 -0.36 4.43
C ILE A 77 5.37 -0.71 5.34
N ASN A 78 5.41 -0.25 6.58
CA ASN A 78 4.24 -0.24 7.45
C ASN A 78 3.39 0.97 7.14
N ILE A 79 2.08 0.77 7.03
CA ILE A 79 1.12 1.80 6.66
C ILE A 79 0.00 1.91 7.68
N SER A 80 -0.60 3.09 7.78
CA SER A 80 -1.98 3.26 8.23
C SER A 80 -2.87 3.49 7.02
N TYR A 81 -4.11 3.02 7.09
CA TYR A 81 -5.11 3.22 6.05
C TYR A 81 -6.49 3.40 6.64
N GLN A 82 -7.33 4.16 5.94
CA GLN A 82 -8.73 4.44 6.28
C GLN A 82 -9.57 4.61 5.02
#